data_AF-A0A2V9KGL5-F1
#
_entry.id   AF-A0A2V9KGL5-F1
#
_cell.length_a   1.000
_cell.length_b   1.000
_cell.length_c   1.000
_cell.angle_alpha   90.00
_cell.angle_beta   90.00
_cell.angle_gamma   90.00
#
_symmetry.space_group_name_H-M   'P 1'
#
loop_
_entity.id
_entity.type
_entity.pdbx_description
1 polymer ?
#
loop_
_entity_poly.entity_id
_entity_poly.type
_entity_poly.pdbx_seq_one_letter_code
_entity_poly.pdbx_strand_id
1 'polypeptide(L)'
;METMAAHIGGELSDLVPVVTRGERLDRDACLRLWRTDDLTGLGVLANLVRERVNGNRAFVRAALRASAGEDLESLLSATDGASAGELHLEGTDLHRLVRRARELAPNLRPRACTWTELEQAAGAGGSEPQRVLRGLADAGLHHLAGGALNERHLPWVEAAASLGMRAELHWFVHGDEPAEVAVDTLLELRRLSEVYPIFACLTPLLRTPPAEGVEMPDPTGYNCLRAIAVGRLCLDRMPHVRGSVEALGESVMQVAQWYGADDAGSVAPPARERLAELLRAAGREPVELLIE
;
A
#
# COMPACT_ATOMS: atom_id res chain seq x y z
N MET A 1 -5.71 26.14 4.61
CA MET A 1 -6.39 24.88 4.21
C MET A 1 -7.89 24.90 4.48
N GLU A 2 -8.38 25.37 5.63
CA GLU A 2 -9.83 25.64 5.82
C GLU A 2 -10.42 26.50 4.70
N THR A 3 -9.61 27.42 4.16
CA THR A 3 -9.93 28.23 2.98
C THR A 3 -10.13 27.42 1.70
N MET A 4 -9.44 26.30 1.47
CA MET A 4 -9.64 25.47 0.26
C MET A 4 -10.92 24.64 0.36
N ALA A 5 -11.18 24.07 1.54
CA ALA A 5 -12.38 23.29 1.80
C ALA A 5 -13.67 24.14 1.69
N ALA A 6 -13.58 25.43 2.05
CA ALA A 6 -14.67 26.40 1.92
C ALA A 6 -15.12 26.66 0.46
N HIS A 7 -14.32 26.24 -0.54
CA HIS A 7 -14.63 26.38 -1.96
C HIS A 7 -15.05 25.06 -2.63
N ILE A 8 -15.15 23.95 -1.87
CA ILE A 8 -15.81 22.75 -2.38
C ILE A 8 -17.31 23.07 -2.47
N GLY A 9 -17.72 23.58 -3.61
CA GLY A 9 -19.13 23.67 -4.01
C GLY A 9 -19.56 22.36 -4.67
N GLY A 10 -20.85 22.05 -4.61
CA GLY A 10 -21.43 20.91 -5.32
C GLY A 10 -21.65 19.67 -4.46
N GLU A 11 -21.55 18.49 -5.08
CA GLU A 11 -22.11 17.22 -4.59
C GLU A 11 -21.44 16.67 -3.32
N LEU A 12 -20.24 17.12 -2.96
CA LEU A 12 -19.48 16.64 -1.80
C LEU A 12 -19.39 17.68 -0.67
N SER A 13 -20.01 18.85 -0.83
CA SER A 13 -19.88 19.98 0.09
C SER A 13 -20.35 19.68 1.52
N ASP A 14 -21.35 18.82 1.68
CA ASP A 14 -21.86 18.35 2.97
C ASP A 14 -20.90 17.40 3.69
N LEU A 15 -19.97 16.74 2.98
CA LEU A 15 -18.95 15.88 3.57
C LEU A 15 -17.76 16.66 4.13
N VAL A 16 -17.54 17.90 3.68
CA VAL A 16 -16.46 18.78 4.16
C VAL A 16 -16.43 18.91 5.68
N PRO A 17 -17.52 19.29 6.38
CA PRO A 17 -17.50 19.41 7.83
C PRO A 17 -17.20 18.08 8.54
N VAL A 18 -17.72 16.96 8.00
CA VAL A 18 -17.50 15.61 8.55
C VAL A 18 -16.01 15.25 8.45
N VAL A 19 -15.43 15.37 7.26
CA VAL A 19 -14.01 15.08 7.00
C VAL A 19 -13.12 16.01 7.81
N THR A 20 -13.45 17.31 7.92
CA THR A 20 -12.66 18.31 8.66
C THR A 20 -12.59 18.01 10.16
N ARG A 21 -13.72 17.58 10.75
CA ARG A 21 -13.78 17.13 12.16
C ARG A 21 -13.13 15.78 12.41
N GLY A 22 -12.68 15.08 11.36
CA GLY A 22 -12.14 13.72 11.48
C GLY A 22 -13.21 12.69 11.83
N GLU A 23 -14.47 12.98 11.49
CA GLU A 23 -15.58 12.05 11.67
C GLU A 23 -15.54 10.98 10.58
N ARG A 24 -16.02 9.79 10.95
CA ARG A 24 -16.05 8.64 10.07
C ARG A 24 -17.12 8.80 9.00
N LEU A 25 -16.75 8.54 7.75
CA LEU A 25 -17.69 8.41 6.65
C LEU A 25 -18.41 7.06 6.71
N ASP A 26 -19.72 7.11 6.57
CA ASP A 26 -20.57 5.93 6.43
C ASP A 26 -20.52 5.36 5.01
N ARG A 27 -21.27 4.27 4.80
CA ARG A 27 -21.31 3.57 3.52
C ARG A 27 -21.86 4.45 2.40
N ASP A 28 -22.91 5.23 2.67
CA ASP A 28 -23.56 6.06 1.65
C ASP A 28 -22.64 7.22 1.23
N ALA A 29 -21.91 7.82 2.16
CA ALA A 29 -20.86 8.78 1.86
C ALA A 29 -19.75 8.15 1.02
N CYS A 30 -19.24 6.97 1.37
CA CYS A 30 -18.23 6.27 0.56
C CYS A 30 -18.73 5.94 -0.86
N LEU A 31 -20.00 5.54 -1.03
CA LEU A 31 -20.61 5.33 -2.35
C LEU A 31 -20.69 6.62 -3.17
N ARG A 32 -21.05 7.74 -2.53
CA ARG A 32 -21.06 9.06 -3.19
C ARG A 32 -19.66 9.46 -3.63
N LEU A 33 -18.65 9.25 -2.78
CA LEU A 33 -17.25 9.51 -3.14
C LEU A 33 -16.78 8.67 -4.32
N TRP A 34 -17.21 7.41 -4.42
CA TRP A 34 -16.85 6.55 -5.55
C TRP A 34 -17.52 6.95 -6.86
N ARG A 35 -18.76 7.44 -6.79
CA ARG A 35 -19.59 7.76 -7.97
C ARG A 35 -19.40 9.17 -8.51
N THR A 36 -18.95 10.09 -7.67
CA THR A 36 -18.88 11.51 -8.01
C THR A 36 -17.93 11.81 -9.17
N ASP A 37 -18.33 12.76 -10.01
CA ASP A 37 -17.47 13.31 -11.07
C ASP A 37 -16.66 14.53 -10.58
N ASP A 38 -16.89 14.98 -9.34
CA ASP A 38 -16.09 16.03 -8.70
C ASP A 38 -14.76 15.47 -8.16
N LEU A 39 -13.88 15.11 -9.09
CA LEU A 39 -12.54 14.62 -8.76
C LEU A 39 -11.75 15.69 -7.98
N THR A 40 -11.97 16.97 -8.26
CA THR A 40 -11.28 18.06 -7.54
C THR A 40 -11.68 18.11 -6.07
N GLY A 41 -12.97 18.09 -5.77
CA GLY A 41 -13.48 18.02 -4.40
C GLY A 41 -13.02 16.76 -3.67
N LEU A 42 -13.03 15.62 -4.37
CA LEU A 42 -12.53 14.35 -3.85
C LEU A 42 -11.04 14.45 -3.44
N GLY A 43 -10.19 15.05 -4.29
CA GLY A 43 -8.78 15.29 -4.00
C GLY A 43 -8.57 16.19 -2.79
N VAL A 44 -9.31 17.32 -2.70
CA VAL A 44 -9.23 18.23 -1.55
C VAL A 44 -9.61 17.52 -0.25
N LEU A 45 -10.70 16.76 -0.23
CA LEU A 45 -11.12 16.01 0.96
C LEU A 45 -10.07 14.96 1.37
N ALA A 46 -9.56 14.19 0.42
CA ALA A 46 -8.54 13.18 0.70
C ALA A 46 -7.23 13.80 1.20
N ASN A 47 -6.85 14.97 0.67
CA ASN A 47 -5.68 15.71 1.13
C ASN A 47 -5.82 16.16 2.58
N LEU A 48 -7.01 16.62 3.01
CA LEU A 48 -7.24 17.00 4.40
C LEU A 48 -6.99 15.83 5.36
N VAL A 49 -7.43 14.61 5.00
CA VAL A 49 -7.15 13.41 5.80
C VAL A 49 -5.67 13.07 5.77
N ARG A 50 -5.03 13.08 4.59
CA ARG A 50 -3.60 12.80 4.44
C ARG A 50 -2.74 13.73 5.28
N GLU A 51 -3.03 15.03 5.29
CA GLU A 51 -2.26 16.01 6.06
C GLU A 51 -2.53 15.89 7.56
N ARG A 52 -3.74 15.51 7.96
CA ARG A 52 -4.03 15.18 9.37
C ARG A 52 -3.19 14.00 9.86
N VAL A 53 -3.03 12.96 9.04
CA VAL A 53 -2.28 11.74 9.41
C VAL A 53 -0.76 11.97 9.33
N ASN A 54 -0.27 12.60 8.26
CA ASN A 54 1.15 12.61 7.92
C ASN A 54 1.79 14.00 7.78
N GLY A 55 1.05 15.08 8.03
CA GLY A 55 1.53 16.45 7.79
C GLY A 55 1.85 16.67 6.31
N ASN A 56 2.94 17.37 6.00
CA ASN A 56 3.40 17.57 4.61
C ASN A 56 4.38 16.49 4.12
N ARG A 57 4.65 15.46 4.93
CA ARG A 57 5.65 14.43 4.63
C ARG A 57 5.16 13.50 3.54
N ALA A 58 5.97 13.25 2.52
CA ALA A 58 5.75 12.20 1.52
C ALA A 58 6.88 11.17 1.63
N PHE A 59 6.52 9.91 1.65
CA PHE A 59 7.41 8.81 1.96
C PHE A 59 7.97 8.17 0.70
N VAL A 60 9.26 7.91 0.72
CA VAL A 60 9.99 7.23 -0.36
C VAL A 60 10.96 6.23 0.25
N ARG A 61 11.18 5.10 -0.44
CA ARG A 61 12.12 4.06 -0.02
C ARG A 61 13.10 3.69 -1.13
N ALA A 62 14.31 3.35 -0.73
CA ALA A 62 15.22 2.58 -1.58
C ALA A 62 15.07 1.10 -1.23
N ALA A 63 14.76 0.28 -2.23
CA ALA A 63 14.61 -1.16 -2.07
C ALA A 63 15.43 -1.92 -3.12
N LEU A 64 16.03 -3.02 -2.67
CA LEU A 64 16.56 -4.05 -3.54
C LEU A 64 15.51 -5.13 -3.75
N ARG A 65 15.56 -5.82 -4.89
CA ARG A 65 14.70 -6.96 -5.18
C ARG A 65 15.59 -8.17 -5.43
N ALA A 66 15.24 -9.29 -4.81
CA ALA A 66 15.93 -10.56 -5.02
C ALA A 66 14.91 -11.69 -5.15
N SER A 67 15.14 -12.54 -6.14
CA SER A 67 14.35 -13.74 -6.40
C SER A 67 15.11 -15.01 -5.99
N ALA A 68 14.36 -16.08 -5.72
CA ALA A 68 14.94 -17.39 -5.48
C ALA A 68 15.86 -17.83 -6.63
N GLY A 69 17.12 -18.15 -6.31
CA GLY A 69 18.14 -18.58 -7.27
C GLY A 69 19.12 -17.47 -7.69
N GLU A 70 18.87 -16.21 -7.34
CA GLU A 70 19.84 -15.14 -7.54
C GLU A 70 20.96 -15.17 -6.49
N ASP A 71 22.16 -14.75 -6.89
CA ASP A 71 23.28 -14.58 -5.96
C ASP A 71 23.11 -13.28 -5.17
N LEU A 72 22.59 -13.44 -3.95
CA LEU A 72 22.33 -12.32 -3.05
C LEU A 72 23.61 -11.57 -2.65
N GLU A 73 24.76 -12.23 -2.55
CA GLU A 73 26.03 -11.55 -2.22
C GLU A 73 26.45 -10.60 -3.34
N SER A 74 26.35 -11.07 -4.59
CA SER A 74 26.63 -10.27 -5.77
C SER A 74 25.70 -9.05 -5.85
N LEU A 75 24.39 -9.24 -5.65
CA LEU A 75 23.41 -8.15 -5.66
C LEU A 75 23.71 -7.09 -4.58
N LEU A 76 23.95 -7.52 -3.34
CA LEU A 76 24.23 -6.61 -2.23
C LEU A 76 25.52 -5.81 -2.44
N SER A 77 26.54 -6.45 -3.03
CA SER A 77 27.83 -5.82 -3.32
C SER A 77 27.73 -4.80 -4.44
N ALA A 78 26.96 -5.09 -5.50
CA ALA A 78 26.84 -4.23 -6.67
C ALA A 78 26.10 -2.92 -6.41
N THR A 79 25.21 -2.90 -5.41
CA THR A 79 24.24 -1.80 -5.23
C THR A 79 24.54 -0.90 -4.04
N ASP A 80 25.72 -1.07 -3.40
CA ASP A 80 26.03 -0.51 -2.08
C ASP A 80 24.84 -0.71 -1.13
N GLY A 81 24.63 -1.96 -0.70
CA GLY A 81 23.45 -2.36 0.07
C GLY A 81 23.17 -1.53 1.34
N ALA A 82 24.11 -0.71 1.81
CA ALA A 82 23.90 0.29 2.86
C ALA A 82 22.94 1.44 2.46
N SER A 83 22.76 1.68 1.16
CA SER A 83 21.89 2.71 0.61
C SER A 83 20.42 2.28 0.45
N ALA A 84 20.14 0.97 0.60
CA ALA A 84 18.78 0.44 0.63
C ALA A 84 18.28 0.31 2.08
N GLY A 85 17.00 0.58 2.31
CA GLY A 85 16.34 0.35 3.61
C GLY A 85 15.56 -0.97 3.66
N GLU A 86 15.20 -1.49 2.48
CA GLU A 86 14.37 -2.69 2.34
C GLU A 86 14.95 -3.67 1.30
N LEU A 87 14.64 -4.95 1.49
CA LEU A 87 14.90 -6.01 0.52
C LEU A 87 13.59 -6.75 0.24
N HIS A 88 13.10 -6.69 -0.99
CA HIS A 88 11.89 -7.40 -1.40
C HIS A 88 12.29 -8.76 -1.94
N LEU A 89 11.74 -9.80 -1.33
CA LEU A 89 12.09 -11.18 -1.61
C LEU A 89 10.92 -11.90 -2.26
N GLU A 90 11.18 -12.56 -3.37
CA GLU A 90 10.19 -13.30 -4.16
C GLU A 90 10.70 -14.73 -4.46
N GLY A 91 9.78 -15.69 -4.62
CA GLY A 91 10.08 -17.06 -5.05
C GLY A 91 9.91 -18.15 -3.97
N THR A 92 10.61 -19.27 -4.15
CA THR A 92 10.47 -20.48 -3.32
C THR A 92 11.53 -20.57 -2.22
N ASP A 93 11.31 -21.42 -1.21
CA ASP A 93 12.21 -21.60 -0.05
C ASP A 93 12.53 -20.30 0.71
N LEU A 94 11.49 -19.50 0.97
CA LEU A 94 11.60 -18.18 1.59
C LEU A 94 12.27 -18.20 2.96
N HIS A 95 12.14 -19.29 3.71
CA HIS A 95 12.89 -19.47 4.96
C HIS A 95 14.40 -19.32 4.78
N ARG A 96 14.96 -20.02 3.78
CA ARG A 96 16.38 -19.97 3.49
C ARG A 96 16.77 -18.58 2.98
N LEU A 97 15.96 -18.00 2.10
CA LEU A 97 16.23 -16.70 1.50
C LEU A 97 16.21 -15.57 2.54
N VAL A 98 15.20 -15.55 3.43
CA VAL A 98 15.11 -14.58 4.54
C VAL A 98 16.32 -14.73 5.47
N ARG A 99 16.63 -15.95 5.91
CA ARG A 99 17.78 -16.19 6.79
C ARG A 99 19.08 -15.71 6.15
N ARG A 100 19.28 -16.03 4.87
CA ARG A 100 20.47 -15.62 4.12
C ARG A 100 20.56 -14.10 3.99
N ALA A 101 19.44 -13.43 3.73
CA ALA A 101 19.38 -11.97 3.72
C ALA A 101 19.76 -11.36 5.07
N ARG A 102 19.27 -11.93 6.18
CA ARG A 102 19.62 -11.48 7.54
C ARG A 102 21.10 -11.70 7.88
N GLU A 103 21.70 -12.80 7.41
CA GLU A 103 23.13 -13.09 7.59
C GLU A 103 24.02 -12.11 6.82
N LEU A 104 23.65 -11.77 5.57
CA LEU A 104 24.45 -10.92 4.68
C LEU A 104 24.23 -9.42 4.89
N ALA A 105 23.01 -9.03 5.22
CA ALA A 105 22.59 -7.64 5.32
C ALA A 105 21.67 -7.43 6.53
N PRO A 106 22.21 -7.49 7.77
CA PRO A 106 21.42 -7.41 9.01
C PRO A 106 20.69 -6.06 9.19
N ASN A 107 21.09 -5.03 8.45
CA ASN A 107 20.45 -3.72 8.46
C ASN A 107 19.28 -3.60 7.47
N LEU A 108 19.22 -4.47 6.46
CA LEU A 108 18.10 -4.50 5.52
C LEU A 108 16.90 -5.19 6.15
N ARG A 109 15.72 -4.60 5.92
CA ARG A 109 14.44 -5.15 6.35
C ARG A 109 13.86 -6.00 5.21
N PRO A 110 13.84 -7.34 5.33
CA PRO A 110 13.20 -8.17 4.33
C PRO A 110 11.69 -7.94 4.36
N ARG A 111 11.09 -7.77 3.17
CA ARG A 111 9.64 -7.85 2.94
C ARG A 111 9.38 -8.95 1.94
N ALA A 112 8.52 -9.89 2.29
CA ALA A 112 8.31 -11.11 1.50
C ALA A 112 6.92 -11.69 1.75
N CYS A 113 6.51 -12.63 0.91
CA CYS A 113 5.29 -13.42 1.02
C CYS A 113 4.01 -12.60 0.91
N THR A 114 3.25 -12.86 -0.15
CA THR A 114 1.83 -12.53 -0.21
C THR A 114 0.99 -13.53 0.58
N TRP A 115 -0.24 -13.17 0.92
CA TRP A 115 -1.19 -14.10 1.56
C TRP A 115 -1.42 -15.36 0.73
N THR A 116 -1.50 -15.21 -0.59
CA THR A 116 -1.69 -16.31 -1.53
C THR A 116 -0.47 -17.23 -1.60
N GLU A 117 0.75 -16.69 -1.59
CA GLU A 117 1.96 -17.52 -1.54
C GLU A 117 2.07 -18.30 -0.23
N LEU A 118 1.68 -17.71 0.90
CA LEU A 118 1.63 -18.41 2.18
C LEU A 118 0.62 -19.57 2.17
N GLU A 119 -0.57 -19.33 1.62
CA GLU A 119 -1.61 -20.35 1.43
C GLU A 119 -1.10 -21.50 0.54
N GLN A 120 -0.47 -21.16 -0.59
CA GLN A 120 0.10 -22.14 -1.53
C GLN A 120 1.24 -22.95 -0.89
N ALA A 121 2.13 -22.29 -0.13
CA ALA A 121 3.25 -22.94 0.55
C ALA A 121 2.79 -23.91 1.66
N ALA A 122 1.65 -23.65 2.31
CA ALA A 122 1.08 -24.56 3.30
C ALA A 122 0.46 -25.83 2.70
N GLY A 123 0.07 -25.80 1.42
CA GLY A 123 -0.53 -26.90 0.67
C GLY A 123 -1.91 -27.36 1.17
N ALA A 124 -2.53 -28.32 0.46
CA ALA A 124 -3.85 -28.88 0.81
C ALA A 124 -3.87 -29.68 2.14
N GLY A 125 -2.69 -30.04 2.66
CA GLY A 125 -2.52 -30.73 3.95
C GLY A 125 -2.56 -29.81 5.18
N GLY A 126 -2.68 -28.49 4.98
CA GLY A 126 -2.99 -27.53 6.05
C GLY A 126 -1.90 -27.43 7.11
N SER A 127 -0.71 -26.94 6.77
CA SER A 127 0.20 -26.45 7.80
C SER A 127 -0.46 -25.30 8.56
N GLU A 128 -0.44 -25.37 9.89
CA GLU A 128 -1.03 -24.33 10.75
C GLU A 128 -0.38 -22.96 10.45
N PRO A 129 -1.16 -21.90 10.10
CA PRO A 129 -0.62 -20.57 9.79
C PRO A 129 0.37 -20.05 10.83
N GLN A 130 0.07 -20.30 12.11
CA GLN A 130 0.93 -19.93 13.23
C GLN A 130 2.32 -20.58 13.15
N ARG A 131 2.39 -21.86 12.77
CA ARG A 131 3.65 -22.60 12.65
C ARG A 131 4.48 -22.07 11.48
N VAL A 132 3.86 -21.83 10.33
CA VAL A 132 4.53 -21.33 9.13
C VAL A 132 5.09 -19.93 9.39
N LEU A 133 4.25 -19.01 9.88
CA LEU A 133 4.67 -17.64 10.15
C LEU A 133 5.69 -17.54 11.29
N ARG A 134 5.56 -18.37 12.34
CA ARG A 134 6.59 -18.41 13.41
C ARG A 134 7.94 -18.81 12.84
N GLY A 135 7.98 -19.80 11.96
CA GLY A 135 9.21 -20.20 11.32
C GLY A 135 9.85 -19.08 10.46
N LEU A 136 9.05 -18.31 9.74
CA LEU A 136 9.54 -17.16 8.98
C LEU A 136 10.00 -16.02 9.90
N ALA A 137 9.29 -15.78 11.00
CA ALA A 137 9.68 -14.82 12.02
C ALA A 137 11.00 -15.19 12.70
N ASP A 138 11.20 -16.48 13.03
CA ASP A 138 12.46 -17.00 13.57
C ASP A 138 13.63 -16.86 12.57
N ALA A 139 13.34 -16.89 11.26
CA ALA A 139 14.32 -16.59 10.21
C ALA A 139 14.61 -15.08 10.08
N GLY A 140 13.81 -14.21 10.70
CA GLY A 140 13.96 -12.76 10.73
C GLY A 140 13.05 -11.98 9.77
N LEU A 141 11.95 -12.59 9.29
CA LEU A 141 10.91 -11.88 8.56
C LEU A 141 9.91 -11.25 9.54
N HIS A 142 9.77 -9.93 9.52
CA HIS A 142 8.80 -9.22 10.36
C HIS A 142 7.84 -8.33 9.56
N HIS A 143 8.01 -8.24 8.24
CA HIS A 143 7.13 -7.48 7.35
C HIS A 143 6.71 -8.34 6.16
N LEU A 144 5.40 -8.58 6.04
CA LEU A 144 4.80 -9.33 4.95
C LEU A 144 4.52 -8.42 3.76
N ALA A 145 4.78 -8.92 2.55
CA ALA A 145 4.33 -8.26 1.31
C ALA A 145 2.80 -8.26 1.19
N GLY A 146 2.12 -9.17 1.90
CA GLY A 146 0.68 -9.11 2.17
C GLY A 146 -0.15 -9.27 0.89
N GLY A 147 -0.89 -8.22 0.51
CA GLY A 147 -1.71 -8.24 -0.70
C GLY A 147 -3.20 -8.18 -0.42
N ALA A 148 -4.01 -8.61 -1.39
CA ALA A 148 -5.46 -8.60 -1.26
C ALA A 148 -5.97 -9.71 -0.35
N LEU A 149 -6.96 -9.38 0.47
CA LEU A 149 -7.55 -10.29 1.43
C LEU A 149 -8.81 -10.95 0.89
N ASN A 150 -9.01 -12.20 1.31
CA ASN A 150 -10.28 -12.90 1.25
C ASN A 150 -10.46 -13.67 2.56
N GLU A 151 -11.62 -14.30 2.76
CA GLU A 151 -11.95 -15.00 4.01
C GLU A 151 -10.93 -16.08 4.41
N ARG A 152 -10.29 -16.75 3.44
CA ARG A 152 -9.28 -17.79 3.71
C ARG A 152 -7.98 -17.23 4.28
N HIS A 153 -7.73 -15.93 4.10
CA HIS A 153 -6.54 -15.27 4.62
C HIS A 153 -6.69 -14.85 6.09
N LEU A 154 -7.90 -14.88 6.68
CA LEU A 154 -8.12 -14.40 8.05
C LEU A 154 -7.28 -15.15 9.11
N PRO A 155 -7.15 -16.49 9.08
CA PRO A 155 -6.26 -17.21 10.01
C PRO A 155 -4.79 -16.81 9.88
N TRP A 156 -4.35 -16.39 8.69
CA TRP A 156 -2.98 -15.92 8.45
C TRP A 156 -2.77 -14.51 9.03
N VAL A 157 -3.76 -13.63 8.87
CA VAL A 157 -3.76 -12.28 9.47
C VAL A 157 -3.71 -12.38 11.00
N GLU A 158 -4.52 -13.25 11.60
CA GLU A 158 -4.53 -13.51 13.05
C GLU A 158 -3.17 -14.00 13.55
N ALA A 159 -2.60 -14.98 12.84
CA ALA A 159 -1.29 -15.52 13.18
C ALA A 159 -0.18 -14.45 13.07
N ALA A 160 -0.16 -13.68 11.98
CA ALA A 160 0.77 -12.56 11.79
C ALA A 160 0.66 -11.53 12.92
N ALA A 161 -0.57 -11.16 13.30
CA ALA A 161 -0.82 -10.23 14.40
C ALA A 161 -0.32 -10.78 15.75
N SER A 162 -0.52 -12.07 16.03
CA SER A 162 -0.04 -12.70 17.26
C SER A 162 1.50 -12.74 17.37
N LEU A 163 2.20 -12.68 16.22
CA LEU A 163 3.65 -12.69 16.12
C LEU A 163 4.24 -11.26 16.01
N GLY A 164 3.40 -10.23 16.05
CA GLY A 164 3.84 -8.83 15.91
C GLY A 164 4.38 -8.49 14.51
N MET A 165 4.01 -9.26 13.48
CA MET A 165 4.40 -8.98 12.11
C MET A 165 3.58 -7.82 11.54
N ARG A 166 4.20 -7.01 10.68
CA ARG A 166 3.51 -6.00 9.87
C ARG A 166 3.14 -6.56 8.51
N ALA A 167 2.19 -5.96 7.83
CA ALA A 167 1.80 -6.35 6.48
C ALA A 167 1.39 -5.16 5.60
N GLU A 168 1.60 -5.28 4.31
CA GLU A 168 0.99 -4.41 3.30
C GLU A 168 -0.44 -4.88 3.00
N LEU A 169 -1.33 -3.93 2.67
CA LEU A 169 -2.70 -4.21 2.30
C LEU A 169 -2.97 -3.75 0.88
N HIS A 170 -3.44 -4.64 0.01
CA HIS A 170 -3.77 -4.26 -1.37
C HIS A 170 -5.28 -4.26 -1.57
N TRP A 171 -5.75 -3.28 -2.34
CA TRP A 171 -7.13 -3.22 -2.81
C TRP A 171 -7.13 -3.20 -4.33
N PHE A 172 -7.60 -4.29 -4.93
CA PHE A 172 -7.77 -4.35 -6.38
C PHE A 172 -9.08 -3.68 -6.76
N VAL A 173 -8.98 -2.72 -7.67
CA VAL A 173 -10.13 -2.07 -8.28
C VAL A 173 -10.24 -2.56 -9.71
N HIS A 174 -11.40 -3.12 -10.04
CA HIS A 174 -11.72 -3.60 -11.37
C HIS A 174 -12.49 -2.48 -12.09
N GLY A 175 -12.05 -2.08 -13.28
CA GLY A 175 -12.57 -0.88 -13.96
C GLY A 175 -14.08 -0.89 -14.27
N ASP A 176 -14.72 -2.06 -14.24
CA ASP A 176 -16.13 -2.29 -14.53
C ASP A 176 -16.94 -2.80 -13.32
N GLU A 177 -16.33 -2.91 -12.13
CA GLU A 177 -17.08 -3.41 -10.97
C GLU A 177 -18.12 -2.40 -10.45
N PRO A 178 -19.28 -2.88 -9.97
CA PRO A 178 -20.26 -2.01 -9.32
C PRO A 178 -19.64 -1.24 -8.14
N ALA A 179 -20.04 0.02 -7.97
CA ALA A 179 -19.57 0.88 -6.89
C ALA A 179 -19.72 0.24 -5.50
N GLU A 180 -20.79 -0.53 -5.31
CA GLU A 180 -21.06 -1.30 -4.10
C GLU A 180 -19.96 -2.32 -3.81
N VAL A 181 -19.46 -3.04 -4.82
CA VAL A 181 -18.41 -4.05 -4.62
C VAL A 181 -17.10 -3.37 -4.19
N ALA A 182 -16.74 -2.28 -4.87
CA ALA A 182 -15.55 -1.49 -4.54
C ALA A 182 -15.64 -0.93 -3.11
N VAL A 183 -16.76 -0.31 -2.74
CA VAL A 183 -16.96 0.29 -1.41
C VAL A 183 -17.09 -0.74 -0.31
N ASP A 184 -17.86 -1.81 -0.51
CA ASP A 184 -18.04 -2.85 0.52
C ASP A 184 -16.71 -3.55 0.82
N THR A 185 -15.88 -3.76 -0.21
CA THR A 185 -14.51 -4.26 -0.04
C THR A 185 -13.69 -3.30 0.84
N LEU A 186 -13.69 -1.99 0.55
CA LEU A 186 -13.00 -1.00 1.38
C LEU A 186 -13.48 -0.96 2.83
N LEU A 187 -14.79 -1.08 3.05
CA LEU A 187 -15.38 -1.06 4.38
C LEU A 187 -15.00 -2.31 5.18
N GLU A 188 -14.89 -3.46 4.53
CA GLU A 188 -14.37 -4.67 5.16
C GLU A 188 -12.87 -4.55 5.46
N LEU A 189 -12.09 -4.02 4.53
CA LEU A 189 -10.67 -3.73 4.76
C LEU A 189 -10.46 -2.76 5.93
N ARG A 190 -11.31 -1.73 6.06
CA ARG A 190 -11.33 -0.81 7.20
C ARG A 190 -11.61 -1.52 8.52
N ARG A 191 -12.60 -2.42 8.53
CA ARG A 191 -12.92 -3.22 9.72
C ARG A 191 -11.73 -4.09 10.11
N LEU A 192 -11.14 -4.78 9.14
CA LEU A 192 -9.97 -5.63 9.36
C LEU A 192 -8.76 -4.85 9.86
N SER A 193 -8.49 -3.66 9.34
CA SER A 193 -7.36 -2.85 9.79
C SER A 193 -7.52 -2.29 11.21
N GLU A 194 -8.75 -2.21 11.72
CA GLU A 194 -9.02 -1.83 13.10
C GLU A 194 -8.93 -3.01 14.07
N VAL A 195 -9.38 -4.19 13.64
CA VAL A 195 -9.24 -5.42 14.43
C VAL A 195 -7.78 -5.85 14.50
N TYR A 196 -7.06 -5.75 13.37
CA TYR A 196 -5.66 -6.16 13.24
C TYR A 196 -4.79 -4.96 12.85
N PRO A 197 -4.17 -4.25 13.82
CA PRO A 197 -3.34 -3.09 13.56
C PRO A 197 -1.95 -3.45 12.99
N ILE A 198 -1.88 -4.48 12.13
CA ILE A 198 -0.66 -4.93 11.46
C ILE A 198 -0.44 -4.24 10.12
N PHE A 199 -1.50 -3.69 9.51
CA PHE A 199 -1.44 -3.13 8.17
C PHE A 199 -0.74 -1.77 8.18
N ALA A 200 0.39 -1.70 7.48
CA ALA A 200 1.22 -0.48 7.44
C ALA A 200 0.78 0.49 6.34
N CYS A 201 0.35 -0.03 5.19
CA CYS A 201 0.04 0.78 4.03
C CYS A 201 -1.04 0.12 3.17
N LEU A 202 -2.01 0.92 2.72
CA LEU A 202 -2.96 0.54 1.67
C LEU A 202 -2.38 0.89 0.30
N THR A 203 -2.33 -0.09 -0.61
CA THR A 203 -1.98 0.12 -2.02
C THR A 203 -3.22 -0.16 -2.88
N PRO A 204 -3.90 0.88 -3.41
CA PRO A 204 -4.90 0.73 -4.46
C PRO A 204 -4.23 0.30 -5.76
N LEU A 205 -4.72 -0.79 -6.36
CA LEU A 205 -4.18 -1.38 -7.58
C LEU A 205 -5.30 -1.51 -8.62
N LEU A 206 -5.22 -0.71 -9.68
CA LEU A 206 -6.19 -0.73 -10.79
C LEU A 206 -5.81 -1.69 -11.92
N ARG A 207 -5.08 -2.75 -11.59
CA ARG A 207 -4.69 -3.78 -12.55
C ARG A 207 -5.36 -5.09 -12.19
N THR A 208 -6.35 -5.44 -12.99
CA THR A 208 -6.74 -6.84 -13.15
C THR A 208 -5.86 -7.43 -14.24
N PRO A 209 -5.10 -8.52 -14.01
CA PRO A 209 -4.56 -9.29 -15.12
C PRO A 209 -5.76 -9.75 -15.98
N PRO A 210 -5.78 -9.43 -17.29
CA PRO A 210 -6.91 -9.80 -18.12
C PRO A 210 -7.06 -11.32 -18.18
N ALA A 211 -8.29 -11.80 -18.41
CA ALA A 211 -8.48 -13.17 -18.86
C ALA A 211 -7.73 -13.39 -20.19
N GLU A 212 -7.23 -14.60 -20.42
CA GLU A 212 -6.52 -14.93 -21.67
C GLU A 212 -7.34 -14.49 -22.89
N GLY A 213 -6.73 -13.67 -23.75
CA GLY A 213 -7.34 -13.18 -24.98
C GLY A 213 -8.25 -11.95 -24.84
N VAL A 214 -8.38 -11.36 -23.64
CA VAL A 214 -9.13 -10.10 -23.44
C VAL A 214 -8.16 -8.94 -23.28
N GLU A 215 -8.20 -7.96 -24.18
CA GLU A 215 -7.46 -6.70 -24.01
C GLU A 215 -8.33 -5.73 -23.21
N MET A 216 -7.88 -5.37 -22.01
CA MET A 216 -8.53 -4.33 -21.19
C MET A 216 -7.71 -3.05 -21.31
N PRO A 217 -8.35 -1.88 -21.48
CA PRO A 217 -7.63 -0.61 -21.50
C PRO A 217 -6.96 -0.39 -20.14
N ASP A 218 -5.72 0.15 -20.17
CA ASP A 218 -5.03 0.54 -18.95
C ASP A 218 -5.87 1.56 -18.15
N PRO A 219 -5.82 1.50 -16.81
CA PRO A 219 -6.51 2.48 -15.99
C PRO A 219 -5.99 3.89 -16.29
N THR A 220 -6.92 4.82 -16.49
CA THR A 220 -6.57 6.22 -16.68
C THR A 220 -6.05 6.83 -15.37
N GLY A 221 -5.28 7.92 -15.46
CA GLY A 221 -4.88 8.70 -14.28
C GLY A 221 -6.09 9.15 -13.44
N TYR A 222 -7.24 9.41 -14.07
CA TYR A 222 -8.50 9.72 -13.39
C TYR A 222 -8.94 8.57 -12.46
N ASN A 223 -8.94 7.34 -12.97
CA ASN A 223 -9.30 6.15 -12.19
C ASN A 223 -8.33 5.94 -11.02
N CYS A 224 -7.02 6.11 -11.27
CA CYS A 224 -5.96 6.04 -10.25
C CYS A 224 -6.17 7.03 -9.12
N LEU A 225 -6.36 8.31 -9.44
CA LEU A 225 -6.56 9.36 -8.45
C LEU A 225 -7.85 9.15 -7.64
N ARG A 226 -8.94 8.70 -8.29
CA ARG A 226 -10.19 8.35 -7.60
C ARG A 226 -9.97 7.23 -6.59
N ALA A 227 -9.34 6.12 -7.00
CA ALA A 227 -9.10 4.98 -6.11
C ALA A 227 -8.26 5.37 -4.89
N ILE A 228 -7.20 6.16 -5.10
CA ILE A 228 -6.34 6.64 -4.00
C ILE A 228 -7.14 7.53 -3.03
N ALA A 229 -7.90 8.48 -3.56
CA ALA A 229 -8.64 9.41 -2.73
C ALA A 229 -9.77 8.73 -1.94
N VAL A 230 -10.54 7.84 -2.58
CA VAL A 230 -11.58 7.07 -1.89
C VAL A 230 -10.96 6.11 -0.88
N GLY A 231 -9.83 5.46 -1.19
CA GLY A 231 -9.10 4.61 -0.24
C GLY A 231 -8.69 5.38 1.02
N ARG A 232 -8.10 6.57 0.86
CA ARG A 232 -7.71 7.46 1.97
C ARG A 232 -8.92 7.94 2.79
N LEU A 233 -10.03 8.28 2.14
CA LEU A 233 -11.23 8.78 2.82
C LEU A 233 -12.01 7.68 3.55
N CYS A 234 -12.14 6.50 2.94
CA CYS A 234 -12.86 5.40 3.55
C CYS A 234 -12.01 4.73 4.64
N LEU A 235 -10.69 4.53 4.45
CA LEU A 235 -9.75 4.06 5.49
C LEU A 235 -9.02 5.24 6.15
N ASP A 236 -9.79 6.10 6.82
CA ASP A 236 -9.32 7.37 7.42
C ASP A 236 -8.16 7.22 8.41
N ARG A 237 -8.00 6.04 9.02
CA ARG A 237 -6.96 5.71 10.01
C ARG A 237 -5.80 4.89 9.48
N MET A 238 -5.80 4.50 8.19
CA MET A 238 -4.69 3.75 7.61
C MET A 238 -3.41 4.60 7.69
N PRO A 239 -2.28 4.10 8.24
CA PRO A 239 -1.09 4.93 8.43
C PRO A 239 -0.59 5.54 7.12
N HIS A 240 -0.54 4.73 6.06
CA HIS A 240 -0.05 5.15 4.74
C HIS A 240 -0.99 4.71 3.63
N VAL A 241 -1.13 5.56 2.60
CA VAL A 241 -1.79 5.20 1.33
C VAL A 241 -0.77 5.41 0.23
N ARG A 242 -0.52 4.35 -0.54
CA ARG A 242 0.50 4.32 -1.57
C ARG A 242 -0.05 4.76 -2.92
N GLY A 243 0.61 5.74 -3.53
CA GLY A 243 0.55 6.03 -4.95
C GLY A 243 1.91 5.72 -5.57
N SER A 244 2.18 4.43 -5.83
CA SER A 244 3.53 3.97 -6.22
C SER A 244 3.95 4.54 -7.58
N VAL A 245 5.17 5.10 -7.65
CA VAL A 245 5.75 5.54 -8.94
C VAL A 245 5.87 4.40 -9.94
N GLU A 246 6.07 3.16 -9.48
CA GLU A 246 6.15 1.97 -10.34
C GLU A 246 4.82 1.68 -11.04
N ALA A 247 3.70 1.93 -10.35
CA ALA A 247 2.37 1.69 -10.89
C ALA A 247 1.81 2.88 -11.67
N LEU A 248 2.16 4.11 -11.27
CA LEU A 248 1.55 5.34 -11.76
C LEU A 248 2.43 6.12 -12.75
N GLY A 249 3.74 5.87 -12.75
CA GLY A 249 4.72 6.77 -13.36
C GLY A 249 4.91 8.08 -12.57
N GLU A 250 5.96 8.84 -12.91
CA GLU A 250 6.36 10.05 -12.18
C GLU A 250 5.23 11.09 -12.10
N SER A 251 4.61 11.43 -13.22
CA SER A 251 3.62 12.52 -13.30
C SER A 251 2.37 12.25 -12.46
N VAL A 252 1.78 11.05 -12.58
CA VAL A 252 0.55 10.72 -11.84
C VAL A 252 0.87 10.52 -10.35
N MET A 253 2.03 9.96 -10.00
CA MET A 253 2.46 9.85 -8.60
C MET A 253 2.58 11.22 -7.92
N GLN A 254 3.14 12.23 -8.61
CA GLN A 254 3.24 13.59 -8.07
C GLN A 254 1.87 14.18 -7.78
N VAL A 255 0.92 14.04 -8.72
CA VAL A 255 -0.46 14.51 -8.53
C VAL A 255 -1.15 13.72 -7.42
N ALA A 256 -0.93 12.41 -7.33
CA ALA A 256 -1.53 11.55 -6.32
C ALA A 256 -1.22 11.99 -4.87
N GLN A 257 -0.11 12.69 -4.64
CA GLN A 257 0.23 13.27 -3.33
C GLN A 257 -0.81 14.29 -2.84
N TRP A 258 -1.63 14.86 -3.74
CA TRP A 258 -2.74 15.77 -3.45
C TRP A 258 -4.11 15.08 -3.43
N TYR A 259 -4.12 13.77 -3.70
CA TYR A 259 -5.32 12.93 -3.73
C TYR A 259 -5.31 11.89 -2.62
N GLY A 260 -4.56 12.14 -1.54
CA GLY A 260 -4.57 11.30 -0.34
C GLY A 260 -3.43 10.29 -0.23
N ALA A 261 -2.61 10.13 -1.28
CA ALA A 261 -1.36 9.38 -1.17
C ALA A 261 -0.34 10.16 -0.35
N ASP A 262 0.40 9.42 0.46
CA ASP A 262 1.56 9.91 1.19
C ASP A 262 2.79 9.02 0.98
N ASP A 263 2.63 7.81 0.43
CA ASP A 263 3.72 6.90 0.12
C ASP A 263 3.91 6.79 -1.40
N ALA A 264 5.05 7.24 -1.92
CA ALA A 264 5.42 7.17 -3.34
C ALA A 264 5.94 5.80 -3.78
N GLY A 265 6.04 4.85 -2.83
CA GLY A 265 6.58 3.53 -3.05
C GLY A 265 8.10 3.47 -2.90
N SER A 266 8.67 2.45 -3.51
CA SER A 266 10.09 2.14 -3.45
C SER A 266 10.71 2.11 -4.84
N VAL A 267 11.93 2.58 -4.95
CA VAL A 267 12.74 2.54 -6.17
C VAL A 267 14.10 1.90 -5.89
N ALA A 268 14.84 1.56 -6.94
CA ALA A 268 16.23 1.16 -6.78
C ALA A 268 17.04 2.31 -6.13
N PRO A 269 18.07 2.02 -5.31
CA PRO A 269 18.78 3.05 -4.53
C PRO A 269 19.26 4.26 -5.34
N PRO A 270 19.84 4.12 -6.55
CA PRO A 270 20.29 5.27 -7.35
C PRO A 270 19.16 6.23 -7.77
N ALA A 271 17.93 5.74 -7.88
CA ALA A 271 16.77 6.53 -8.31
C ALA A 271 16.07 7.24 -7.15
N ARG A 272 16.47 6.98 -5.88
CA ARG A 272 15.79 7.52 -4.70
C ARG A 272 15.80 9.04 -4.65
N GLU A 273 16.94 9.68 -4.93
CA GLU A 273 17.02 11.15 -4.86
C GLU A 273 16.17 11.82 -5.94
N ARG A 274 16.14 11.26 -7.16
CA ARG A 274 15.26 11.73 -8.23
C ARG A 274 13.79 11.71 -7.79
N LEU A 275 13.36 10.62 -7.15
CA LEU A 275 12.00 10.53 -6.62
C LEU A 275 11.75 11.56 -5.51
N ALA A 276 12.73 11.80 -4.62
CA ALA A 276 12.65 12.83 -3.60
C ALA A 276 12.52 14.25 -4.21
N GLU A 277 13.26 14.57 -5.27
CA GLU A 277 13.14 15.83 -6.02
C GLU A 277 11.73 16.02 -6.61
N LEU A 278 11.14 14.97 -7.18
CA LEU A 278 9.78 15.00 -7.71
C LEU A 278 8.75 15.29 -6.62
N LEU A 279 8.93 14.72 -5.42
CA LEU A 279 8.09 14.99 -4.27
C LEU A 279 8.22 16.44 -3.79
N ARG A 280 9.44 16.98 -3.74
CA ARG A 280 9.67 18.41 -3.44
C ARG A 280 8.99 19.32 -4.47
N ALA A 281 9.10 18.98 -5.77
CA ALA A 281 8.44 19.71 -6.84
C ALA A 281 6.90 19.63 -6.76
N ALA A 282 6.35 18.55 -6.20
CA ALA A 282 4.94 18.41 -5.89
C ALA A 282 4.50 19.15 -4.61
N GLY A 283 5.42 19.86 -3.94
CA GLY A 283 5.15 20.62 -2.72
C GLY A 283 5.20 19.81 -1.43
N ARG A 284 5.75 18.59 -1.46
CA ARG A 284 5.86 17.69 -0.29
C ARG A 284 7.27 17.63 0.27
N GLU A 285 7.37 17.25 1.54
CA GLU A 285 8.63 17.00 2.22
C GLU A 285 8.99 15.51 2.09
N PRO A 286 9.98 15.12 1.26
CA PRO A 286 10.36 13.72 1.14
C PRO A 286 10.99 13.21 2.43
N VAL A 287 10.49 12.08 2.93
CA VAL A 287 10.98 11.40 4.14
C VAL A 287 11.25 9.94 3.80
N GLU A 288 12.35 9.42 4.29
CA GLU A 288 12.61 7.99 4.20
C GLU A 288 11.69 7.24 5.18
N LEU A 289 10.84 6.35 4.66
CA LEU A 289 10.00 5.54 5.52
C LEU A 289 10.80 4.40 6.11
N LEU A 290 11.15 4.54 7.39
CA LEU A 290 11.62 3.45 8.22
C LEU A 290 10.39 2.81 8.86
N ILE A 291 9.91 1.70 8.30
CA ILE A 291 8.83 0.93 8.92
C ILE A 291 9.42 0.29 10.18
N GLU A 292 9.17 0.90 11.34
CA GLU A 292 9.53 0.38 12.66
C GLU A 292 8.84 -0.96 12.94
#